data_AF-A0A9D9SY72-F1
#
_entry.id   AF-A0A9D9SY72-F1
#
_cell.length_a   1.000
_cell.length_b   1.000
_cell.length_c   1.000
_cell.angle_alpha   90.00
_cell.angle_beta   90.00
_cell.angle_gamma   90.00
#
_symmetry.space_group_name_H-M   'P 1'
#
loop_
_entity.id
_entity.type
_entity.pdbx_description
1 polymer ?
#
loop_
_entity_poly.entity_id
_entity_poly.type
_entity_poly.pdbx_seq_one_letter_code
_entity_poly.pdbx_strand_id
1 'polypeptide(L)'
;MMVIGLDAADRELIEAWCEQGLLPNISRIRSAGIWGSLETTADTVHVSAWPSIFSGTTPDKHGLYHAYVMQPGQQAPARPKPENCPVPFFWQLLDQQGIRSIVMDAFLTCPLRDFSGIQI
;
A
#
# COMPACT_ATOMS: atom_id res chain seq x y z
N MET A 1 -12.33 -10.42 4.58
CA MET A 1 -11.82 -9.04 4.73
C MET A 1 -11.41 -8.53 3.36
N MET A 2 -11.64 -7.25 3.07
CA MET A 2 -11.25 -6.61 1.80
C MET A 2 -10.62 -5.27 2.13
N VAL A 3 -9.48 -4.97 1.50
CA VAL A 3 -8.81 -3.68 1.59
C VAL A 3 -8.71 -3.16 0.16
N ILE A 4 -9.21 -1.95 -0.07
CA ILE A 4 -9.14 -1.28 -1.36
C ILE A 4 -8.33 -0.02 -1.16
N GLY A 5 -7.24 0.09 -1.91
CA GLY A 5 -6.46 1.30 -2.02
C GLY A 5 -6.89 2.09 -3.25
N LEU A 6 -7.12 3.39 -3.10
CA LEU A 6 -7.35 4.30 -4.21
C LEU A 6 -6.15 5.26 -4.28
N ASP A 7 -5.33 5.15 -5.32
CA ASP A 7 -4.16 6.01 -5.48
C ASP A 7 -4.58 7.44 -5.86
N ALA A 8 -3.85 8.43 -5.34
CA ALA A 8 -4.14 9.87 -5.51
C ALA A 8 -5.60 10.27 -5.19
N ALA A 9 -6.27 9.52 -4.32
CA ALA A 9 -7.65 9.75 -3.93
C ALA A 9 -7.76 10.89 -2.91
N ASP A 10 -7.83 12.11 -3.42
CA ASP A 10 -7.95 13.31 -2.59
C ASP A 10 -9.23 13.29 -1.75
N ARG A 11 -9.06 13.51 -0.45
CA ARG A 11 -10.15 13.45 0.53
C ARG A 11 -11.17 14.57 0.31
N GLU A 12 -10.72 15.79 0.07
CA GLU A 12 -11.60 16.96 -0.06
C GLU A 12 -12.47 16.83 -1.31
N LEU A 13 -11.88 16.34 -2.41
CA LEU A 13 -12.64 16.04 -3.63
C LEU A 13 -13.67 14.93 -3.41
N ILE A 14 -13.30 13.84 -2.72
CA ILE A 14 -14.24 12.76 -2.40
C ILE A 14 -15.40 13.29 -1.56
N GLU A 15 -15.12 14.09 -0.53
CA GLU A 15 -16.15 14.66 0.35
C GLU A 15 -17.08 15.60 -0.44
N ALA A 16 -16.52 16.50 -1.25
CA ALA A 16 -17.30 17.41 -2.10
C ALA A 16 -18.19 16.66 -3.11
N TRP A 17 -17.69 15.59 -3.74
CA TRP A 17 -18.47 14.79 -4.67
C TRP A 17 -19.51 13.91 -3.99
N CYS A 18 -19.28 13.49 -2.74
CA CYS A 18 -20.30 12.84 -1.92
C CYS A 18 -21.46 13.79 -1.62
N GLU A 19 -21.17 15.05 -1.27
CA GLU A 19 -22.17 16.09 -1.00
C GLU A 19 -22.98 16.46 -2.25
N GLN A 20 -22.34 16.45 -3.42
CA GLN A 20 -23.02 16.65 -4.72
C GLN A 20 -23.84 15.43 -5.16
N GLY A 21 -23.81 14.32 -4.43
CA GLY A 21 -24.52 13.08 -4.78
C GLY A 21 -23.88 12.28 -5.92
N LEU A 22 -22.65 12.61 -6.31
CA LEU A 22 -21.93 11.96 -7.42
C LEU A 22 -21.28 10.63 -7.02
N LEU A 23 -21.02 10.42 -5.73
CA LEU A 23 -20.40 9.20 -5.18
C LEU A 23 -21.34 8.44 -4.22
N PRO A 24 -22.53 7.99 -4.66
CA PRO A 24 -23.55 7.43 -3.76
C PRO A 24 -23.08 6.18 -3.01
N ASN A 25 -22.23 5.36 -3.63
CA ASN A 25 -21.67 4.16 -2.99
C ASN A 25 -20.66 4.50 -1.88
N ILE A 26 -19.80 5.50 -2.10
CA ILE A 26 -18.83 5.96 -1.08
C ILE A 26 -19.58 6.66 0.05
N SER A 27 -20.56 7.51 -0.26
CA SER A 27 -21.44 8.14 0.74
C SER A 27 -22.11 7.09 1.65
N ARG A 28 -22.61 6.00 1.07
CA ARG A 28 -23.24 4.89 1.82
C ARG A 28 -22.23 4.13 2.71
N ILE A 29 -21.03 3.87 2.22
CA ILE A 29 -19.97 3.22 3.01
C ILE A 29 -19.57 4.12 4.18
N ARG A 30 -19.41 5.42 3.92
CA ARG A 30 -19.05 6.43 4.92
C ARG A 30 -20.10 6.55 6.04
N SER A 31 -21.39 6.54 5.69
CA SER A 31 -22.47 6.66 6.68
C SER A 31 -22.75 5.37 7.48
N ALA A 32 -22.43 4.21 6.90
CA ALA A 32 -22.62 2.91 7.56
C ALA A 32 -21.37 2.42 8.33
N GLY A 33 -20.26 3.16 8.27
CA GLY A 33 -18.96 2.76 8.81
C GLY A 33 -18.26 3.86 9.59
N ILE A 34 -16.93 3.76 9.67
CA ILE A 34 -16.07 4.77 10.30
C ILE A 34 -15.29 5.48 9.20
N TRP A 35 -15.22 6.80 9.29
CA TRP A 35 -14.48 7.67 8.39
C TRP A 35 -13.59 8.62 9.18
N GLY A 36 -12.33 8.74 8.79
CA GLY A 36 -11.38 9.60 9.48
C GLY A 36 -10.14 9.87 8.63
N SER A 37 -9.40 10.90 9.02
CA SER A 37 -8.11 11.21 8.43
C SER A 37 -7.04 10.29 9.00
N LEU A 38 -6.11 9.87 8.15
CA LEU A 38 -4.88 9.20 8.55
C LEU A 38 -3.69 10.08 8.16
N GLU A 39 -2.64 10.05 8.96
CA GLU A 39 -1.33 10.59 8.58
C GLU A 39 -0.72 9.71 7.49
N THR A 40 0.11 10.31 6.63
CA THR A 40 0.73 9.60 5.50
C THR A 40 2.24 9.77 5.49
N THR A 41 2.96 8.70 5.15
CA THR A 41 4.40 8.79 4.88
C THR A 41 4.68 9.47 3.54
N ALA A 42 3.66 9.66 2.70
CA ALA A 42 3.78 10.28 1.40
C ALA A 42 4.27 11.73 1.45
N ASP A 43 4.00 12.44 2.56
CA ASP A 43 4.39 13.84 2.76
C ASP A 43 5.92 14.01 2.79
N THR A 44 6.65 12.99 3.23
CA THR A 44 8.12 12.99 3.22
C THR A 44 8.66 12.16 2.06
N VAL A 45 8.05 11.00 1.81
CA VAL A 45 8.56 9.98 0.90
C VAL A 45 7.37 9.33 0.17
N HIS A 46 6.88 9.96 -0.89
CA HIS A 46 5.67 9.58 -1.64
C HIS A 46 5.54 8.06 -1.90
N VAL A 47 6.59 7.45 -2.45
CA VAL A 47 6.61 6.03 -2.83
C VAL A 47 6.48 5.09 -1.63
N SER A 48 6.85 5.53 -0.43
CA SER A 48 6.84 4.69 0.76
C SER A 48 5.45 4.41 1.33
N ALA A 49 4.42 5.16 0.93
CA ALA A 49 3.06 5.03 1.45
C ALA A 49 2.51 3.62 1.27
N TRP A 50 2.65 3.03 0.08
CA TRP A 50 2.17 1.67 -0.21
C TRP A 50 2.90 0.61 0.61
N PRO A 51 4.25 0.50 0.60
CA PRO A 51 4.97 -0.39 1.50
C PRO A 51 4.66 -0.18 2.99
N SER A 52 4.40 1.06 3.42
CA SER A 52 4.02 1.36 4.81
C SER A 52 2.65 0.75 5.16
N ILE A 53 1.66 0.88 4.25
CA ILE A 53 0.34 0.24 4.39
C ILE A 53 0.49 -1.29 4.45
N PHE A 54 1.32 -1.87 3.59
CA PHE A 54 1.46 -3.32 3.48
C PHE A 54 2.21 -3.95 4.66
N SER A 55 3.25 -3.28 5.16
CA SER A 55 4.07 -3.77 6.27
C SER A 55 3.54 -3.36 7.65
N GLY A 56 2.69 -2.33 7.72
CA GLY A 56 2.30 -1.71 8.99
C GLY A 56 3.46 -1.02 9.70
N THR A 57 4.52 -0.63 8.96
CA THR A 57 5.73 -0.01 9.51
C THR A 57 6.12 1.25 8.75
N THR A 58 7.05 2.02 9.30
CA THR A 58 7.56 3.27 8.74
C THR A 58 8.72 3.02 7.75
N PRO A 59 9.06 4.01 6.90
CA PRO A 59 10.06 3.84 5.83
C PRO A 59 11.44 3.41 6.31
N ASP A 60 11.86 3.87 7.49
CA ASP A 60 13.12 3.48 8.13
C ASP A 60 13.21 1.97 8.43
N LYS A 61 12.06 1.32 8.65
CA LYS A 61 11.99 -0.12 8.96
C LYS A 61 11.92 -0.98 7.71
N HIS A 62 11.07 -0.62 6.74
CA HIS A 62 10.89 -1.43 5.53
C HIS A 62 11.89 -1.10 4.40
N GLY A 63 12.55 0.06 4.44
CA GLY A 63 13.65 0.41 3.54
C GLY A 63 13.25 0.73 2.09
N LEU A 64 11.95 0.84 1.80
CA LEU A 64 11.40 1.06 0.45
C LEU A 64 10.98 2.52 0.30
N TYR A 65 11.94 3.38 -0.04
CA TYR A 65 11.76 4.83 -0.05
C TYR A 65 11.34 5.40 -1.41
N HIS A 66 11.90 4.91 -2.51
CA HIS A 66 11.74 5.56 -3.80
C HIS A 66 11.77 4.54 -4.94
N ALA A 67 11.16 4.89 -6.08
CA ALA A 67 11.11 4.03 -7.26
C ALA A 67 12.51 3.74 -7.84
N TYR A 68 13.47 4.61 -7.53
CA TYR A 68 14.89 4.48 -7.86
C TYR A 68 15.73 4.88 -6.67
N VAL A 69 16.74 4.08 -6.35
CA VAL A 69 17.67 4.29 -5.24
C VAL A 69 19.11 4.19 -5.75
N MET A 70 20.03 4.90 -5.10
CA MET A 70 21.46 4.76 -5.36
C MET A 70 22.00 3.55 -4.58
N GLN A 71 22.84 2.74 -5.22
CA GLN A 71 23.51 1.62 -4.56
C GLN A 71 25.00 1.94 -4.35
N PRO A 72 25.56 1.65 -3.16
CA PRO A 72 27.00 1.79 -2.93
C PRO A 72 27.80 1.03 -4.00
N GLY A 73 28.81 1.69 -4.58
CA GLY A 73 29.63 1.11 -5.64
C GLY A 73 29.01 1.11 -7.04
N GLN A 74 27.80 1.65 -7.22
CA GLN A 74 27.17 1.84 -8.53
C GLN A 74 27.08 3.31 -8.89
N GLN A 75 27.43 3.64 -10.14
CA GLN A 75 27.30 5.00 -10.69
C GLN A 75 25.99 5.19 -11.46
N ALA A 76 24.94 4.45 -11.10
CA ALA A 76 23.63 4.53 -11.72
C ALA A 76 22.51 4.27 -10.71
N PRO A 77 21.34 4.90 -10.86
CA PRO A 77 20.17 4.56 -10.08
C PRO A 77 19.70 3.13 -10.40
N ALA A 78 19.28 2.41 -9.37
CA ALA A 78 18.74 1.07 -9.47
C ALA A 78 17.31 1.05 -8.95
N ARG A 79 16.49 0.10 -9.45
CA ARG A 79 15.20 -0.18 -8.82
C ARG A 79 15.42 -0.80 -7.44
N PRO A 80 14.62 -0.43 -6.42
CA PRO A 80 14.64 -1.16 -5.16
C PRO A 80 14.23 -2.61 -5.42
N LYS A 81 14.66 -3.49 -4.51
CA LYS A 81 14.36 -4.92 -4.53
C LYS A 81 13.41 -5.23 -3.38
N PRO A 82 12.07 -5.22 -3.58
CA PRO A 82 11.10 -5.52 -2.53
C PRO A 82 11.31 -6.88 -1.88
N GLU A 83 11.93 -7.84 -2.59
CA GLU A 83 12.32 -9.14 -2.05
C GLU A 83 13.32 -9.05 -0.88
N ASN A 84 14.03 -7.92 -0.75
CA ASN A 84 14.97 -7.63 0.33
C ASN A 84 14.32 -6.84 1.48
N CYS A 85 13.02 -6.57 1.44
CA CYS A 85 12.31 -5.91 2.52
C CYS A 85 12.44 -6.76 3.80
N PRO A 86 12.98 -6.21 4.92
CA PRO A 86 13.24 -6.99 6.13
C PRO A 86 11.98 -7.27 6.96
N VAL A 87 10.86 -6.63 6.60
CA VAL A 87 9.57 -6.79 7.27
C VAL A 87 8.57 -7.46 6.31
N PRO A 88 7.74 -8.38 6.82
CA PRO A 88 6.75 -9.04 5.98
C PRO A 88 5.59 -8.10 5.66
N PHE A 89 5.06 -8.20 4.44
CA PHE A 89 3.76 -7.63 4.09
C PHE A 89 2.64 -8.46 4.75
N PHE A 90 1.52 -7.84 5.09
CA PHE A 90 0.48 -8.49 5.89
C PHE A 90 -0.08 -9.77 5.23
N TRP A 91 -0.10 -9.88 3.91
CA TRP A 91 -0.54 -11.10 3.23
C TRP A 91 0.45 -12.26 3.36
N GLN A 92 1.75 -12.00 3.56
CA GLN A 92 2.71 -13.05 3.94
C GLN A 92 2.39 -13.61 5.32
N LEU A 93 2.02 -12.73 6.26
CA LEU A 93 1.61 -13.13 7.60
C LEU A 93 0.30 -13.94 7.57
N LEU A 94 -0.67 -13.55 6.73
CA LEU A 94 -1.91 -14.29 6.55
C LEU A 94 -1.64 -15.70 5.98
N ASP A 95 -0.79 -15.81 4.96
CA ASP A 95 -0.43 -17.09 4.35
C ASP A 95 0.29 -18.03 5.33
N GLN A 96 1.17 -17.50 6.19
CA GLN A 96 1.80 -18.26 7.28
C GLN A 96 0.78 -18.84 8.28
N GLN A 97 -0.40 -18.22 8.41
CA GLN A 97 -1.51 -18.71 9.22
C GLN A 97 -2.49 -19.58 8.43
N GLY A 98 -2.16 -19.96 7.19
CA GLY A 98 -3.02 -20.75 6.31
C GLY A 98 -4.20 -19.99 5.71
N ILE A 99 -4.20 -18.65 5.78
CA ILE A 99 -5.26 -17.80 5.24
C ILE A 99 -4.89 -17.40 3.82
N ARG A 100 -5.67 -17.88 2.84
CA ARG A 100 -5.48 -17.54 1.43
C ARG A 100 -6.02 -16.13 1.13
N SER A 101 -5.26 -15.34 0.39
CA SER A 101 -5.68 -14.01 -0.07
C SER A 101 -5.35 -13.76 -1.54
N ILE A 102 -6.02 -12.77 -2.13
CA ILE A 102 -5.72 -12.25 -3.46
C ILE A 102 -5.15 -10.85 -3.29
N VAL A 103 -3.99 -10.60 -3.91
CA VAL A 103 -3.29 -9.32 -3.92
C VAL A 103 -3.21 -8.86 -5.36
N MET A 104 -3.66 -7.64 -5.64
CA MET A 104 -3.72 -7.08 -6.98
C MET A 104 -3.09 -5.69 -6.98
N ASP A 105 -2.20 -5.44 -7.93
CA ASP A 105 -1.59 -4.12 -8.16
C ASP A 105 -0.95 -3.51 -6.91
N ALA A 106 -0.30 -4.35 -6.11
CA ALA A 106 0.41 -3.90 -4.91
C ALA A 106 1.74 -3.26 -5.32
N PHE A 107 1.75 -1.93 -5.38
CA PHE A 107 2.91 -1.16 -5.81
C PHE A 107 4.16 -1.45 -4.98
N LEU A 108 5.31 -1.55 -5.66
CA LEU A 108 6.62 -1.79 -5.04
C LEU A 108 6.70 -3.09 -4.23
N THR A 109 6.07 -4.14 -4.74
CA THR A 109 6.15 -5.50 -4.21
C THR A 109 6.77 -6.46 -5.23
N CYS A 110 6.96 -7.72 -4.84
CA CYS A 110 7.36 -8.79 -5.74
C CYS A 110 6.45 -10.01 -5.53
N PRO A 111 6.16 -10.81 -6.58
CA PRO A 111 5.46 -12.08 -6.44
C PRO A 111 6.18 -13.01 -5.47
N LEU A 112 5.43 -13.51 -4.49
CA LEU A 112 5.91 -14.48 -3.52
C LEU A 112 6.01 -15.87 -4.15
N ARG A 113 7.13 -16.58 -3.93
CA ARG A 113 7.40 -17.87 -4.58
C ARG A 113 6.54 -19.04 -4.08
N ASP A 114 6.15 -19.00 -2.80
CA ASP A 114 5.42 -20.09 -2.13
C ASP A 114 4.09 -19.63 -1.53
N PHE A 115 3.45 -18.63 -2.15
CA PHE A 115 2.21 -18.04 -1.65
C PHE A 115 0.98 -18.86 -2.08
N SER A 116 0.18 -19.32 -1.12
CA SER A 116 -1.01 -20.14 -1.38
C SER A 116 -2.16 -19.37 -2.04
N GLY A 117 -2.03 -18.04 -2.09
CA GLY A 117 -2.98 -17.11 -2.68
C GLY A 117 -2.71 -16.81 -4.16
N ILE A 118 -3.21 -15.66 -4.61
CA ILE A 118 -2.93 -15.11 -5.95
C ILE A 118 -2.32 -13.73 -5.76
N GLN A 119 -1.21 -13.44 -6.43
CA GLN A 119 -0.61 -12.12 -6.47
C GLN A 119 -0.37 -11.73 -7.92
N ILE A 120 -1.02 -10.64 -8.35
CA ILE A 120 -0.99 -10.14 -9.74
C ILE A 120 -0.75 -8.63 -9.80
#